data_AF-A0A957EBD8-F1
#
_entry.id   AF-A0A957EBD8-F1
#
_cell.length_a   1.000
_cell.length_b   1.000
_cell.length_c   1.000
_cell.angle_alpha   90.00
_cell.angle_beta   90.00
_cell.angle_gamma   90.00
#
_symmetry.space_group_name_H-M   'P 1'
#
loop_
_entity.id
_entity.type
_entity.pdbx_description
1 polymer ?
#
loop_
_entity_poly.entity_id
_entity_poly.type
_entity_poly.pdbx_seq_one_letter_code
_entity_poly.pdbx_strand_id
1 'polypeptide(L)'
;LGPVNGRQLLEALGWIVLLVVLQWIGSVVWEMIDPQEVAQVEALSERLYEGFGFWHWLALAIGAGIGEEILFRGALQPVLGIWFTSLLFAVVHVQYGLLNPATLVLFLLALILGHIKQRHNTTVAILVHFGYDLILALITLLAATFVS
;
A
#
# COMPACT_ATOMS: atom_id res chain seq x y z
N LEU A 1 6.27 9.21 -16.59
CA LEU A 1 6.61 9.95 -15.35
C LEU A 1 6.31 11.42 -15.57
N GLY A 2 6.07 12.21 -14.51
CA GLY A 2 5.77 13.64 -14.64
C GLY A 2 6.42 14.47 -13.53
N PRO A 3 6.51 15.80 -13.69
CA PRO A 3 7.10 16.67 -12.69
C PRO A 3 6.26 16.72 -11.41
N VAL A 4 6.90 17.02 -10.29
CA VAL A 4 6.27 17.19 -8.98
C VAL A 4 6.49 18.63 -8.52
N ASN A 5 5.45 19.29 -8.01
CA ASN A 5 5.52 20.62 -7.42
C ASN A 5 5.16 20.62 -5.93
N GLY A 6 5.42 21.74 -5.23
CA GLY A 6 5.22 21.84 -3.78
C GLY A 6 3.77 21.58 -3.32
N ARG A 7 2.77 21.99 -4.12
CA ARG A 7 1.36 21.70 -3.82
C ARG A 7 1.06 20.20 -3.90
N GLN A 8 1.60 19.52 -4.91
CA GLN A 8 1.44 18.06 -5.06
C GLN A 8 2.12 17.30 -3.92
N LEU A 9 3.24 17.79 -3.38
CA LEU A 9 3.88 17.20 -2.20
C LEU A 9 2.98 17.33 -0.96
N LEU A 10 2.36 18.49 -0.74
CA LEU A 10 1.41 18.67 0.37
C LEU A 10 0.17 17.79 0.21
N GLU A 11 -0.39 17.72 -0.99
CA GLU A 11 -1.52 16.82 -1.28
C GLU A 11 -1.12 15.35 -1.07
N ALA A 12 0.10 14.95 -1.46
CA ALA A 12 0.63 13.60 -1.25
C ALA A 12 0.70 13.24 0.24
N LEU A 13 1.14 14.15 1.12
CA LEU A 13 1.13 13.92 2.57
C LEU A 13 -0.28 13.66 3.10
N GLY A 14 -1.28 14.43 2.63
CA GLY A 14 -2.68 14.21 2.99
C GLY A 14 -3.19 12.84 2.54
N TRP A 15 -2.85 12.42 1.33
CA TRP A 15 -3.19 11.08 0.82
C TRP A 15 -2.50 9.97 1.59
N ILE A 16 -1.23 10.12 1.95
CA ILE A 16 -0.49 9.14 2.76
C ILE A 16 -1.19 8.95 4.12
N VAL A 17 -1.52 10.04 4.82
CA VAL A 17 -2.23 9.97 6.11
C VAL A 17 -3.58 9.29 5.93
N LEU A 18 -4.34 9.64 4.89
CA LEU A 18 -5.63 9.00 4.62
C LEU A 18 -5.49 7.50 4.40
N LEU A 19 -4.51 7.07 3.61
CA LEU A 19 -4.28 5.65 3.33
C LEU A 19 -3.84 4.87 4.57
N VAL A 20 -2.97 5.45 5.41
CA VAL A 20 -2.57 4.84 6.69
C VAL A 20 -3.78 4.69 7.62
N VAL A 21 -4.63 5.71 7.72
CA VAL A 21 -5.87 5.63 8.53
C VAL A 21 -6.82 4.58 7.96
N LEU A 22 -7.01 4.54 6.64
CA LEU A 22 -7.84 3.54 5.97
C LEU A 22 -7.34 2.11 6.25
N GLN A 23 -6.02 1.89 6.16
CA GLN A 23 -5.39 0.61 6.48
C GLN A 23 -5.60 0.23 7.94
N TRP A 24 -5.42 1.16 8.87
CA TRP A 24 -5.63 0.91 10.30
C TRP A 24 -7.07 0.52 10.61
N ILE A 25 -8.05 1.26 10.06
CA ILE A 25 -9.48 0.91 10.19
C ILE A 25 -9.74 -0.48 9.62
N GLY A 26 -9.21 -0.76 8.42
CA GLY A 26 -9.33 -2.06 7.76
C GLY A 26 -8.78 -3.20 8.60
N SER A 27 -7.61 -3.00 9.21
CA SER A 27 -6.97 -3.96 10.11
C SER A 27 -7.83 -4.25 11.33
N VAL A 28 -8.39 -3.22 11.98
CA VAL A 28 -9.28 -3.38 13.14
C VAL A 28 -10.55 -4.13 12.75
N VAL A 29 -11.16 -3.78 11.61
CA VAL A 29 -12.37 -4.45 11.11
C VAL A 29 -12.09 -5.91 10.78
N TRP A 30 -10.94 -6.21 10.17
CA TRP A 30 -10.55 -7.58 9.84
C TRP A 30 -10.34 -8.43 11.10
N GLU A 31 -9.61 -7.90 12.08
CA GLU A 31 -9.40 -8.55 13.38
C GLU A 31 -10.72 -8.88 14.10
N MET A 32 -11.71 -8.00 13.98
CA MET A 32 -13.05 -8.24 14.55
C MET A 32 -13.85 -9.32 13.82
N ILE A 33 -13.59 -9.54 12.53
CA ILE A 33 -14.34 -10.49 11.69
C ILE A 33 -13.71 -11.87 11.74
N ASP A 34 -12.39 -11.96 11.54
CA ASP A 34 -11.65 -13.23 11.52
C ASP A 34 -10.24 -13.06 12.13
N PRO A 35 -10.13 -13.06 13.47
CA PRO A 35 -8.85 -12.93 14.15
C PRO A 35 -7.92 -14.12 13.88
N GLN A 36 -8.46 -15.29 13.50
CA GLN A 36 -7.63 -16.46 13.19
C GLN A 36 -6.93 -16.31 11.84
N GLU A 37 -7.62 -15.76 10.84
CA GLU A 37 -7.03 -15.43 9.53
C GLU A 37 -5.94 -14.36 9.68
N VAL A 38 -6.20 -13.29 10.45
CA VAL A 38 -5.21 -12.23 10.72
C VAL A 38 -3.96 -12.82 11.38
N ALA A 39 -4.13 -13.61 12.45
CA ALA A 39 -2.99 -14.24 13.13
C ALA A 39 -2.16 -15.15 12.21
N GLN A 40 -2.78 -15.84 11.24
CA GLN A 40 -2.07 -16.65 10.25
C GLN A 40 -1.26 -15.80 9.26
N VAL A 41 -1.84 -14.69 8.79
CA VAL A 41 -1.19 -13.76 7.87
C VAL A 41 -0.04 -13.02 8.57
N GLU A 42 -0.21 -12.64 9.83
CA GLU A 42 0.85 -12.06 10.66
C GLU A 42 2.00 -13.06 10.87
N ALA A 43 1.70 -14.30 11.27
CA ALA A 43 2.71 -15.34 11.45
C ALA A 43 3.48 -15.68 10.15
N LEU A 44 2.80 -15.63 8.99
CA LEU A 44 3.47 -15.75 7.70
C LEU A 44 4.37 -14.54 7.41
N SER A 45 3.87 -13.33 7.67
CA SER A 45 4.61 -12.08 7.43
C SER A 45 5.86 -12.00 8.32
N GLU A 46 5.78 -12.39 9.58
CA GLU A 46 6.92 -12.46 10.51
C GLU A 46 8.02 -13.37 9.97
N ARG A 47 7.66 -14.54 9.43
CA ARG A 47 8.62 -15.48 8.82
C ARG A 47 9.21 -14.94 7.52
N LEU A 48 8.41 -14.27 6.71
CA LEU A 48 8.87 -13.71 5.42
C LEU A 48 9.85 -12.55 5.63
N TYR A 49 9.64 -11.74 6.67
CA TYR A 49 10.43 -10.55 6.97
C TYR A 49 11.37 -10.73 8.16
N GLU A 50 11.64 -11.98 8.56
CA GLU A 50 12.59 -12.29 9.63
C GLU A 50 13.97 -11.67 9.31
N GLY A 51 14.51 -10.88 10.23
CA GLY A 51 15.78 -10.19 10.06
C GLY A 51 15.74 -8.90 9.22
N PHE A 52 14.56 -8.45 8.77
CA PHE A 52 14.44 -7.18 8.04
C PHE A 52 14.68 -5.98 8.96
N GLY A 53 15.86 -5.38 8.83
CA GLY A 53 16.15 -4.04 9.37
C GLY A 53 15.63 -2.89 8.50
N PHE A 54 15.86 -1.65 8.95
CA PHE A 54 15.44 -0.41 8.27
C PHE A 54 15.74 -0.38 6.76
N TRP A 55 16.96 -0.75 6.36
CA TRP A 55 17.37 -0.68 4.95
C TRP A 55 16.61 -1.66 4.05
N HIS A 56 16.21 -2.82 4.55
CA HIS A 56 15.42 -3.80 3.80
C HIS A 56 14.00 -3.27 3.56
N TRP A 57 13.37 -2.73 4.60
CA TRP A 57 12.07 -2.10 4.51
C TRP A 57 12.05 -0.89 3.59
N LEU A 58 13.08 -0.04 3.65
CA LEU A 58 13.21 1.10 2.76
C LEU A 58 13.33 0.65 1.30
N ALA A 59 14.15 -0.37 1.02
CA ALA A 59 14.29 -0.92 -0.32
C ALA A 59 12.98 -1.54 -0.84
N LEU A 60 12.24 -2.25 0.03
CA LEU A 60 10.94 -2.83 -0.29
C LEU A 60 9.94 -1.73 -0.66
N ALA A 61 9.80 -0.69 0.15
CA ALA A 61 8.88 0.42 -0.10
C ALA A 61 9.21 1.19 -1.39
N ILE A 62 10.50 1.41 -1.68
CA ILE A 62 10.93 2.05 -2.93
C ILE A 62 10.61 1.14 -4.13
N GLY A 63 10.93 -0.15 -4.01
CA GLY A 63 10.72 -1.14 -5.06
C GLY A 63 9.25 -1.32 -5.40
N ALA A 64 8.40 -1.51 -4.38
CA ALA A 64 6.95 -1.61 -4.51
C ALA A 64 6.37 -0.33 -5.10
N GLY A 65 6.63 0.83 -4.48
CA GLY A 65 6.11 2.12 -4.93
C GLY A 65 6.49 2.46 -6.37
N ILE A 66 7.72 2.19 -6.81
CA ILE A 66 8.14 2.45 -8.20
C ILE A 66 7.59 1.38 -9.15
N GLY A 67 7.83 0.10 -8.85
CA GLY A 67 7.53 -1.01 -9.73
C GLY A 67 6.03 -1.15 -10.00
N GLU A 68 5.24 -1.14 -8.93
CA GLU A 68 3.80 -1.32 -9.02
C GLU A 68 3.14 -0.12 -9.68
N GLU A 69 3.51 1.11 -9.35
CA GLU A 69 2.88 2.27 -9.97
C GLU A 69 3.25 2.44 -11.45
N ILE A 70 4.48 2.08 -11.84
CA ILE A 70 4.84 2.05 -13.28
C ILE A 70 3.99 1.00 -14.00
N LEU A 71 3.85 -0.19 -13.45
CA LEU A 71 3.06 -1.26 -14.06
C LEU A 71 1.57 -0.91 -14.10
N PHE A 72 0.96 -0.71 -12.94
CA PHE A 72 -0.48 -0.51 -12.83
C PHE A 72 -0.91 0.86 -13.33
N ARG A 73 -0.26 1.95 -12.93
CA ARG A 73 -0.74 3.32 -13.22
C ARG A 73 -0.11 3.88 -14.49
N GLY A 74 1.09 3.42 -14.82
CA GLY A 74 1.80 3.76 -16.04
C GLY A 74 1.34 2.96 -17.26
N ALA A 75 1.28 1.63 -17.15
CA ALA A 75 1.00 0.75 -18.30
C ALA A 75 -0.45 0.26 -18.37
N LEU A 76 -1.02 -0.24 -17.27
CA LEU A 76 -2.33 -0.91 -17.30
C LEU A 76 -3.52 0.06 -17.25
N GLN A 77 -3.50 1.06 -16.37
CA GLN A 77 -4.60 2.00 -16.18
C GLN A 77 -5.01 2.78 -17.44
N PRO A 78 -4.09 3.22 -18.32
CA PRO A 78 -4.47 3.86 -19.58
C PRO A 78 -5.23 2.95 -20.54
N VAL A 79 -5.06 1.62 -20.44
CA VAL A 79 -5.66 0.62 -21.34
C VAL A 79 -6.93 0.04 -20.75
N LEU A 80 -6.88 -0.38 -19.48
CA LEU A 80 -7.96 -1.08 -18.79
C LEU A 80 -8.90 -0.15 -18.02
N GLY A 81 -8.51 1.12 -17.83
CA GLY A 81 -9.22 2.06 -16.97
C GLY A 81 -8.97 1.79 -15.48
N ILE A 82 -9.47 2.71 -14.65
CA ILE A 82 -9.20 2.71 -13.20
C ILE A 82 -9.81 1.50 -12.49
N TRP A 83 -11.04 1.13 -12.80
CA TRP A 83 -11.77 0.06 -12.08
C TRP A 83 -11.13 -1.32 -12.28
N PHE A 84 -10.87 -1.71 -13.53
CA PHE A 84 -10.25 -3.01 -13.82
C PHE A 84 -8.81 -3.08 -13.33
N THR A 85 -8.05 -1.98 -13.43
CA THR A 85 -6.68 -1.93 -12.91
C THR A 85 -6.66 -2.07 -11.39
N SER A 86 -7.56 -1.39 -10.67
CA SER A 86 -7.65 -1.50 -9.21
C SER A 86 -8.11 -2.90 -8.77
N LEU A 87 -9.02 -3.52 -9.53
CA LEU A 87 -9.44 -4.89 -9.25
C LEU A 87 -8.27 -5.86 -9.45
N LEU A 88 -7.52 -5.74 -10.55
CA LEU A 88 -6.35 -6.57 -10.80
C LEU A 88 -5.28 -6.38 -9.72
N PHE A 89 -5.05 -5.14 -9.29
CA PHE A 89 -4.14 -4.83 -8.18
C PHE A 89 -4.55 -5.56 -6.90
N ALA A 90 -5.82 -5.50 -6.52
CA ALA A 90 -6.32 -6.20 -5.34
C ALA A 90 -6.20 -7.73 -5.49
N VAL A 91 -6.48 -8.27 -6.68
CA VAL A 91 -6.42 -9.70 -6.95
C VAL A 91 -5.00 -10.24 -6.90
N VAL A 92 -3.98 -9.51 -7.36
CA VAL A 92 -2.59 -10.02 -7.27
C VAL A 92 -2.09 -10.11 -5.82
N HIS A 93 -2.76 -9.44 -4.88
CA HIS A 93 -2.46 -9.49 -3.45
C HIS A 93 -3.17 -10.66 -2.73
N VAL A 94 -3.25 -11.82 -3.38
CA VAL A 94 -3.92 -13.03 -2.85
C VAL A 94 -3.37 -13.53 -1.52
N GLN A 95 -2.14 -13.14 -1.13
CA GLN A 95 -1.54 -13.53 0.14
C GLN A 95 -2.35 -13.09 1.36
N TYR A 96 -3.20 -12.07 1.20
CA TYR A 96 -4.11 -11.65 2.25
C TYR A 96 -5.38 -12.49 2.30
N GLY A 97 -5.67 -13.33 1.30
CA GLY A 97 -6.96 -13.98 1.08
C GLY A 97 -7.75 -13.30 -0.04
N LEU A 98 -8.84 -13.92 -0.50
CA LEU A 98 -9.77 -13.33 -1.46
C LEU A 98 -11.09 -12.98 -0.77
N LEU A 99 -11.64 -11.82 -1.08
CA LEU A 99 -12.95 -11.35 -0.58
C LEU A 99 -13.02 -11.08 0.94
N ASN A 100 -11.90 -10.69 1.55
CA ASN A 100 -11.86 -10.25 2.94
C ASN A 100 -11.63 -8.73 3.06
N PRO A 101 -11.74 -8.15 4.28
CA PRO A 101 -11.59 -6.71 4.49
C PRO A 101 -10.25 -6.15 4.00
N ALA A 102 -9.15 -6.90 4.11
CA ALA A 102 -7.85 -6.47 3.58
C ALA A 102 -7.85 -6.34 2.06
N THR A 103 -8.46 -7.29 1.35
CA THR A 103 -8.60 -7.22 -0.11
C THR A 103 -9.40 -5.97 -0.53
N LEU A 104 -10.45 -5.63 0.22
CA LEU A 104 -11.24 -4.42 -0.02
C LEU A 104 -10.41 -3.14 0.21
N VAL A 105 -9.61 -3.10 1.27
CA VAL A 105 -8.71 -1.97 1.55
C VAL A 105 -7.70 -1.80 0.43
N LEU A 106 -7.09 -2.88 -0.07
CA LEU A 106 -6.15 -2.85 -1.19
C LEU A 106 -6.81 -2.38 -2.48
N PHE A 107 -8.06 -2.79 -2.75
CA PHE A 107 -8.84 -2.27 -3.87
C PHE A 107 -9.10 -0.75 -3.75
N LEU A 108 -9.48 -0.28 -2.57
CA LEU A 108 -9.70 1.15 -2.30
C LEU A 108 -8.40 1.96 -2.40
N LEU A 109 -7.30 1.47 -1.83
CA LEU A 109 -5.96 2.03 -1.99
C LEU A 109 -5.64 2.15 -3.48
N ALA A 110 -5.91 1.10 -4.25
CA ALA A 110 -5.61 1.10 -5.67
C ALA A 110 -6.44 2.11 -6.46
N LEU A 111 -7.73 2.27 -6.12
CA LEU A 111 -8.60 3.31 -6.66
C LEU A 111 -8.10 4.72 -6.32
N ILE A 112 -7.67 4.95 -5.08
CA ILE A 112 -7.12 6.26 -4.65
C ILE A 112 -5.85 6.58 -5.45
N LEU A 113 -4.89 5.65 -5.55
CA LEU A 113 -3.68 5.83 -6.35
C LEU A 113 -4.00 6.06 -7.84
N GLY A 114 -4.99 5.32 -8.37
CA GLY A 114 -5.47 5.52 -9.73
C GLY A 114 -6.08 6.90 -9.95
N HIS A 115 -6.80 7.43 -8.97
CA HIS A 115 -7.37 8.78 -9.01
C HIS A 115 -6.28 9.86 -8.94
N ILE A 116 -5.30 9.69 -8.05
CA ILE A 116 -4.12 10.56 -7.93
C ILE A 116 -3.37 10.61 -9.27
N LYS A 117 -3.21 9.46 -9.93
CA LYS A 117 -2.61 9.38 -11.27
C LYS A 117 -3.39 10.20 -12.31
N GLN A 118 -4.72 10.13 -12.31
CA GLN A 118 -5.55 10.89 -13.26
C GLN A 118 -5.48 12.40 -13.02
N ARG A 119 -5.44 12.82 -11.75
CA ARG A 119 -5.38 14.23 -11.35
C ARG A 119 -3.98 14.85 -11.53
N HIS A 120 -2.94 14.04 -11.40
CA HIS A 120 -1.56 14.49 -11.46
C HIS A 120 -0.76 13.64 -12.45
N ASN A 121 0.09 12.74 -11.97
CA ASN A 121 0.92 11.87 -12.77
C ASN A 121 1.38 10.65 -11.95
N THR A 122 2.06 9.72 -12.62
CA THR A 122 2.53 8.47 -11.99
C THR A 122 3.57 8.75 -10.90
N THR A 123 4.37 9.81 -11.02
CA THR A 123 5.39 10.15 -10.02
C THR A 123 4.75 10.54 -8.68
N VAL A 124 3.63 11.28 -8.70
CA VAL A 124 2.90 11.60 -7.46
C VAL A 124 2.29 10.33 -6.84
N ALA A 125 1.76 9.42 -7.66
CA ALA A 125 1.25 8.14 -7.17
C ALA A 125 2.37 7.28 -6.55
N ILE A 126 3.55 7.22 -7.18
CA ILE A 126 4.76 6.59 -6.62
C ILE A 126 5.09 7.15 -5.24
N LEU A 127 5.12 8.47 -5.09
CA LEU A 127 5.46 9.11 -3.81
C LEU A 127 4.45 8.77 -2.71
N VAL A 128 3.15 8.74 -3.04
CA VAL A 128 2.10 8.39 -2.09
C VAL A 128 2.18 6.91 -1.70
N HIS A 129 2.35 6.01 -2.66
CA HIS A 129 2.48 4.57 -2.41
C HIS A 129 3.73 4.28 -1.56
N PHE A 130 4.88 4.76 -1.99
CA PHE A 130 6.13 4.66 -1.22
C PHE A 130 6.00 5.23 0.20
N GLY A 131 5.41 6.42 0.34
CA GLY A 131 5.26 7.06 1.64
C GLY A 131 4.32 6.29 2.58
N TYR A 132 3.25 5.73 2.03
CA TYR A 132 2.35 4.83 2.75
C TYR A 132 3.09 3.58 3.25
N ASP A 133 3.79 2.87 2.37
CA ASP A 133 4.54 1.66 2.73
C ASP A 133 5.64 1.94 3.75
N LEU A 134 6.37 3.05 3.56
CA LEU A 134 7.44 3.44 4.47
C LEU A 134 6.91 3.73 5.88
N ILE A 135 5.77 4.43 6.01
CA ILE A 135 5.19 4.71 7.32
C ILE A 135 4.76 3.40 8.00
N LEU A 136 4.11 2.49 7.29
CA LEU A 136 3.75 1.19 7.85
C LEU A 136 4.98 0.40 8.29
N ALA A 137 6.03 0.38 7.46
CA ALA A 137 7.27 -0.30 7.80
C ALA A 137 7.98 0.32 9.03
N LEU A 138 7.95 1.65 9.17
CA LEU A 138 8.47 2.34 10.35
C LEU A 138 7.66 2.01 11.60
N ILE A 139 6.33 1.90 11.48
CA ILE A 139 5.47 1.44 12.59
C ILE A 139 5.82 0.01 12.98
N THR A 140 6.00 -0.89 12.02
CA THR A 140 6.42 -2.28 12.26
C THR A 140 7.78 -2.36 12.96
N LEU A 141 8.77 -1.59 12.51
CA LEU A 141 10.09 -1.53 13.14
C LEU A 141 10.02 -0.98 14.57
N LEU A 142 9.23 0.07 14.78
CA LEU A 142 9.03 0.65 16.10
C LEU A 142 8.36 -0.36 17.04
N ALA A 143 7.30 -1.05 16.58
CA ALA A 143 6.64 -2.09 17.37
C ALA A 143 7.61 -3.22 17.76
N ALA A 144 8.47 -3.65 16.83
CA ALA A 144 9.47 -4.68 17.11
C ALA A 144 10.46 -4.27 18.22
N THR A 145 10.83 -3.00 18.33
CA THR A 145 11.73 -2.51 19.40
C THR A 145 11.13 -2.52 20.80
N PHE A 146 9.79 -2.58 20.93
CA PHE A 146 9.13 -2.64 22.23
C PHE A 146 8.80 -4.07 22.67
N VAL A 147 8.88 -5.04 21.75
CA VAL A 147 8.56 -6.46 22.00
C VAL A 147 9.83 -7.29 22.22
N SER A 148 11.01 -6.81 21.77
CA SER A 148 12.34 -7.38 22.02
C SER A 148 12.91 -7.04 23.38
#